data_AF-A0A151DVK1-F1
#
_entry.id   AF-A0A151DVK1-F1
#
_cell.length_a   1.000
_cell.length_b   1.000
_cell.length_c   1.000
_cell.angle_alpha   90.00
_cell.angle_beta   90.00
_cell.angle_gamma   90.00
#
_symmetry.space_group_name_H-M   'P 1'
#
loop_
_entity.id
_entity.type
_entity.pdbx_description
1 polymer ?
#
loop_
_entity_poly.entity_id
_entity_poly.type
_entity_poly.pdbx_seq_one_letter_code
_entity_poly.pdbx_strand_id
1 'polypeptide(L)'
;MFMADFLFEEISLVLTGIFITFLSSFLYTINAQGFVSRGKYRKKEEAIFIFLGATVFLGLATPLIHEVSKLMLIWVPIPSIFGIILLGTNFVLHYSIPSWKQTSTKSVLIYLLGVFLVVLGFLINIYL
;
A
#
# COMPACT_ATOMS: atom_id res chain seq x y z
N MET A 1 13.14 25.64 11.00
CA MET A 1 13.77 24.31 10.95
C MET A 1 12.81 23.26 11.51
N PHE A 2 12.42 23.32 12.79
CA PHE A 2 11.49 22.34 13.42
C PHE A 2 10.19 21.98 12.68
N MET A 3 9.50 22.90 12.01
CA MET A 3 8.19 22.61 11.41
C MET A 3 8.29 21.71 10.16
N ALA A 4 9.29 21.94 9.30
CA ALA A 4 9.44 21.18 8.06
C ALA A 4 9.90 19.75 8.36
N ASP A 5 10.85 19.60 9.28
CA ASP A 5 11.35 18.29 9.73
C ASP A 5 10.24 17.48 10.42
N PHE A 6 9.42 18.14 11.24
CA PHE A 6 8.24 17.52 11.85
C PHE A 6 7.22 17.04 10.81
N LEU A 7 6.85 17.89 9.85
CA LEU A 7 5.91 17.51 8.79
C LEU A 7 6.44 16.36 7.93
N PHE A 8 7.75 16.35 7.63
CA PHE A 8 8.38 15.26 6.89
C PHE A 8 8.27 13.93 7.64
N GLU A 9 8.52 13.93 8.95
CA GLU A 9 8.41 12.74 9.80
C GLU A 9 6.96 12.22 9.86
N GLU A 10 5.99 13.11 10.07
CA GLU A 10 4.57 12.75 10.12
C GLU A 10 4.08 12.15 8.78
N ILE A 11 4.46 12.74 7.64
CA ILE A 11 4.11 12.21 6.32
C ILE A 11 4.80 10.86 6.09
N SER A 12 6.05 10.70 6.55
CA SER A 12 6.77 9.41 6.49
C SER A 12 6.04 8.33 7.28
N LEU A 13 5.52 8.65 8.47
CA LEU A 13 4.72 7.72 9.28
C LEU A 13 3.41 7.35 8.59
N VAL A 14 2.70 8.31 7.98
CA VAL A 14 1.48 8.04 7.21
C VAL A 14 1.78 7.05 6.07
N LEU A 15 2.84 7.31 5.30
CA LEU A 15 3.24 6.44 4.19
C LEU A 15 3.67 5.05 4.68
N THR A 16 4.33 4.98 5.83
CA THR A 16 4.68 3.72 6.51
C THR A 16 3.41 2.91 6.82
N GLY A 17 2.38 3.54 7.38
CA GLY A 17 1.09 2.89 7.65
C GLY A 17 0.40 2.37 6.40
N ILE A 18 0.47 3.11 5.29
CA ILE A 18 -0.06 2.68 3.99
C ILE A 18 0.69 1.44 3.48
N PHE A 19 2.03 1.43 3.55
CA PHE A 19 2.82 0.27 3.14
C PHE A 19 2.60 -0.96 4.01
N ILE A 20 2.49 -0.80 5.33
CA ILE A 20 2.16 -1.91 6.23
C ILE A 20 0.78 -2.47 5.88
N THR A 21 -0.21 -1.62 5.63
CA THR A 21 -1.55 -2.03 5.21
C THR A 21 -1.49 -2.83 3.90
N PHE A 22 -0.74 -2.31 2.92
CA PHE A 22 -0.52 -2.98 1.64
C PHE A 22 0.12 -4.35 1.83
N LEU A 23 1.24 -4.46 2.57
CA LEU A 23 1.92 -5.72 2.84
C LEU A 23 1.03 -6.71 3.60
N SER A 24 0.25 -6.23 4.57
CA SER A 24 -0.66 -7.07 5.36
C SER A 24 -1.68 -7.78 4.47
N SER A 25 -2.16 -7.12 3.41
CA SER A 25 -3.13 -7.67 2.46
C SER A 25 -2.63 -8.90 1.70
N PHE A 26 -1.31 -9.06 1.55
CA PHE A 26 -0.70 -10.24 0.93
C PHE A 26 -0.52 -11.40 1.91
N LEU A 27 -0.45 -11.13 3.21
CA LEU A 27 -0.23 -12.15 4.24
C LEU A 27 -1.55 -12.87 4.57
N TYR A 28 -2.62 -12.10 4.74
CA TYR A 28 -3.96 -12.62 5.03
C TYR A 28 -5.07 -11.64 4.67
N THR A 29 -6.30 -12.14 4.66
CA THR A 29 -7.52 -11.34 4.51
C THR A 29 -8.54 -11.81 5.54
N ILE A 30 -9.17 -10.86 6.23
CA ILE A 30 -10.30 -11.13 7.12
C ILE A 30 -11.55 -10.65 6.40
N ASN A 31 -12.51 -11.56 6.19
CA ASN A 31 -13.79 -11.23 5.57
C ASN A 31 -14.95 -11.77 6.43
N ALA A 32 -16.19 -11.48 6.02
CA ALA A 32 -17.39 -11.93 6.73
C ALA A 32 -17.53 -13.46 6.79
N GLN A 33 -16.89 -14.19 5.87
CA GLN A 33 -16.93 -15.66 5.84
C GLN A 33 -15.83 -16.32 6.69
N GLY A 34 -14.76 -15.60 7.04
CA GLY A 34 -13.69 -16.10 7.91
C GLY A 34 -12.31 -15.51 7.60
N PHE A 35 -11.28 -16.23 8.05
CA PHE A 35 -9.88 -15.86 7.86
C PHE A 35 -9.29 -16.61 6.66
N VAL A 36 -8.78 -15.87 5.68
CA VAL A 36 -8.20 -16.42 4.45
C VAL A 36 -6.72 -16.09 4.39
N SER A 37 -5.90 -17.10 4.08
CA SER A 37 -4.48 -16.87 3.75
C SER A 37 -4.06 -17.78 2.60
N ARG A 38 -3.43 -17.18 1.58
CA ARG A 38 -3.07 -17.82 0.30
C ARG A 38 -4.28 -18.48 -0.39
N GLY A 39 -5.42 -17.79 -0.39
CA GLY A 39 -6.65 -18.24 -1.06
C GLY A 39 -7.38 -19.41 -0.38
N LYS A 40 -6.99 -19.81 0.85
CA LYS A 40 -7.65 -20.88 1.61
C LYS A 40 -8.16 -20.36 2.95
N TYR A 41 -9.37 -20.78 3.32
CA TYR A 41 -9.91 -20.57 4.65
C TYR A 41 -9.08 -21.33 5.69
N ARG A 42 -8.89 -20.70 6.85
CA ARG A 42 -8.09 -21.22 7.96
C ARG A 42 -8.96 -21.52 9.15
N LYS A 43 -8.60 -22.60 9.87
CA LYS A 43 -9.18 -22.90 11.18
C LYS A 43 -8.77 -21.81 12.18
N LYS A 44 -9.50 -21.71 13.29
CA LYS A 44 -9.29 -20.67 14.31
C LYS A 44 -7.83 -20.63 14.79
N GLU A 45 -7.25 -21.79 15.09
CA GLU A 45 -5.89 -21.90 15.61
C GLU A 45 -4.86 -21.46 14.57
N GLU A 46 -5.00 -21.95 13.33
CA GLU A 46 -4.14 -21.54 12.19
C GLU A 46 -4.24 -20.04 11.91
N ALA A 47 -5.46 -19.48 11.96
CA ALA A 47 -5.70 -18.05 11.77
C ALA A 47 -4.99 -17.21 12.84
N ILE A 48 -5.05 -17.63 14.12
CA ILE A 48 -4.34 -16.97 15.22
C ILE A 48 -2.83 -17.00 14.98
N PHE A 49 -2.27 -18.15 14.59
CA PHE A 49 -0.83 -18.25 14.30
C PHE A 49 -0.40 -17.37 13.12
N ILE A 50 -1.18 -17.33 12.05
CA ILE A 50 -0.87 -16.48 10.88
C ILE A 50 -0.98 -15.00 11.25
N PHE A 51 -2.03 -14.60 11.97
CA PHE A 51 -2.22 -13.23 12.41
C PHE A 51 -1.11 -12.77 13.35
N LEU A 52 -0.76 -13.58 14.35
CA LEU A 52 0.33 -13.29 15.28
C LEU A 52 1.67 -13.22 14.56
N GLY A 53 1.97 -14.21 13.71
CA GLY A 53 3.19 -14.22 12.91
C GLY A 53 3.32 -13.02 11.99
N ALA A 54 2.24 -12.64 11.30
CA ALA A 54 2.19 -11.45 10.47
C ALA A 54 2.39 -10.16 11.29
N THR A 55 1.77 -10.08 12.47
CA THR A 55 1.90 -8.92 13.36
C THR A 55 3.34 -8.76 13.85
N VAL A 56 3.97 -9.83 14.33
CA VAL A 56 5.37 -9.80 14.79
C VAL A 56 6.30 -9.48 13.61
N PHE A 57 6.12 -10.13 12.47
CA PHE A 57 6.93 -9.89 11.28
C PHE A 57 6.84 -8.45 10.78
N LEU A 58 5.62 -7.91 10.63
CA LEU A 58 5.40 -6.52 10.20
C LEU A 58 5.91 -5.52 11.25
N GLY A 59 5.73 -5.82 12.55
CA GLY A 59 6.29 -5.03 13.65
C GLY A 59 7.81 -4.90 13.53
N LEU A 60 8.51 -6.02 13.31
CA LEU A 60 9.96 -6.03 13.10
C LEU A 60 10.39 -5.35 11.79
N ALA A 61 9.57 -5.43 10.74
CA ALA A 61 9.84 -4.78 9.46
C ALA A 61 9.54 -3.27 9.47
N THR A 62 8.78 -2.77 10.44
CA THR A 62 8.32 -1.36 10.49
C THR A 62 9.46 -0.34 10.36
N PRO A 63 10.60 -0.46 11.07
CA PRO A 63 11.70 0.50 10.93
C PRO A 63 12.25 0.54 9.50
N LEU A 64 12.37 -0.62 8.85
CA LEU A 64 12.84 -0.69 7.45
C LEU A 64 11.82 -0.05 6.49
N ILE A 65 10.53 -0.34 6.68
CA ILE A 65 9.45 0.25 5.87
C ILE A 65 9.41 1.76 6.06
N HIS A 66 9.70 2.24 7.25
CA HIS A 66 9.76 3.66 7.57
C HIS A 66 10.92 4.37 6.85
N GLU A 67 12.11 3.78 6.83
CA GLU A 67 13.24 4.31 6.03
C GLU A 67 12.93 4.29 4.53
N VAL A 68 12.27 3.25 4.02
CA VAL A 68 11.79 3.21 2.63
C VAL A 68 10.78 4.33 2.36
N SER A 69 9.91 4.63 3.32
CA SER A 69 8.93 5.72 3.21
C SER A 69 9.60 7.08 3.13
N LYS A 70 10.63 7.31 3.98
CA LYS A 70 11.47 8.51 3.93
C LYS A 70 12.17 8.66 2.58
N LEU A 71 12.80 7.59 2.11
CA LEU A 71 13.43 7.58 0.78
C LEU A 71 12.43 7.87 -0.33
N MET A 72 11.23 7.30 -0.27
CA MET A 72 10.20 7.58 -1.27
C MET A 72 9.82 9.07 -1.30
N LEU A 73 9.69 9.72 -0.14
CA LEU A 73 9.39 11.15 -0.09
C LEU A 73 10.53 12.04 -0.61
N ILE A 74 11.78 11.57 -0.54
CA ILE A 74 12.94 12.28 -1.08
C ILE A 74 13.02 12.15 -2.61
N TRP A 75 12.80 10.94 -3.13
CA TRP A 75 13.07 10.62 -4.54
C TRP A 75 11.84 10.68 -5.46
N VAL A 76 10.64 10.54 -4.89
CA VAL A 76 9.41 10.45 -5.67
C VAL A 76 8.59 11.73 -5.48
N PRO A 77 8.26 12.44 -6.56
CA PRO A 77 7.39 13.60 -6.48
C PRO A 77 6.04 13.24 -5.86
N ILE A 78 5.50 14.13 -5.02
CA ILE A 78 4.24 13.91 -4.29
C ILE A 78 3.09 13.44 -5.21
N PRO A 79 2.83 14.03 -6.39
CA PRO A 79 1.77 13.54 -7.28
C PRO A 79 1.99 12.08 -7.71
N SER A 80 3.25 11.69 -7.92
CA SER A 80 3.59 10.32 -8.30
C SER A 80 3.39 9.33 -7.16
N ILE A 81 3.59 9.74 -5.89
CA ILE A 81 3.26 8.91 -4.72
C ILE A 81 1.77 8.59 -4.69
N PHE A 82 0.89 9.59 -4.89
CA PHE A 82 -0.55 9.36 -5.00
C PHE A 82 -0.90 8.41 -6.15
N GLY A 83 -0.25 8.58 -7.30
CA GLY A 83 -0.42 7.68 -8.44
C GLY A 83 -0.05 6.23 -8.10
N ILE A 84 1.11 6.00 -7.47
CA ILE A 84 1.58 4.67 -7.06
C ILE A 84 0.59 4.03 -6.06
N ILE A 85 0.14 4.78 -5.05
CA ILE A 85 -0.83 4.28 -4.05
C ILE A 85 -2.13 3.87 -4.74
N LEU A 86 -2.62 4.66 -5.68
CA LEU A 86 -3.86 4.41 -6.40
C LEU A 86 -3.75 3.17 -7.30
N LEU A 87 -2.64 3.01 -8.03
CA LEU A 87 -2.34 1.81 -8.81
C LEU A 87 -2.26 0.55 -7.94
N GLY A 88 -1.50 0.62 -6.84
CA GLY A 88 -1.32 -0.47 -5.91
C GLY A 88 -2.64 -0.90 -5.27
N THR A 89 -3.42 0.06 -4.77
CA THR A 89 -4.71 -0.21 -4.12
C THR A 89 -5.69 -0.88 -5.10
N ASN A 90 -5.79 -0.35 -6.33
CA ASN A 90 -6.67 -0.94 -7.33
C ASN A 90 -6.25 -2.39 -7.67
N PHE A 91 -4.94 -2.63 -7.82
CA PHE A 91 -4.39 -3.97 -8.02
C PHE A 91 -4.72 -4.93 -6.87
N VAL A 92 -4.47 -4.54 -5.62
CA VAL A 92 -4.74 -5.38 -4.44
C VAL A 92 -6.22 -5.70 -4.29
N LEU A 93 -7.10 -4.72 -4.49
CA LEU A 93 -8.55 -4.96 -4.42
C LEU A 93 -9.01 -6.00 -5.44
N HIS A 94 -8.53 -5.90 -6.68
CA HIS A 94 -8.84 -6.87 -7.71
C HIS A 94 -8.22 -8.24 -7.48
N TYR A 95 -7.03 -8.31 -6.89
CA TYR A 95 -6.44 -9.58 -6.49
C TYR A 95 -7.22 -10.24 -5.33
N SER A 96 -7.71 -9.43 -4.40
CA SER A 96 -8.41 -9.90 -3.20
C SER A 96 -9.86 -10.31 -3.47
N ILE A 97 -10.48 -9.80 -4.54
CA ILE A 97 -11.88 -10.04 -4.87
C ILE A 97 -11.98 -10.67 -6.28
N PRO A 98 -11.99 -12.02 -6.39
CA PRO A 98 -11.94 -12.73 -7.66
C PRO A 98 -13.11 -12.41 -8.62
N SER A 99 -14.24 -11.94 -8.11
CA SER A 99 -15.40 -11.56 -8.92
C SER A 99 -15.23 -10.21 -9.62
N TRP A 100 -14.25 -9.38 -9.22
CA TRP A 100 -14.08 -8.04 -9.76
C TRP A 100 -13.13 -8.04 -10.96
N LYS A 101 -13.67 -7.71 -12.15
CA LYS A 101 -12.88 -7.62 -13.39
C LYS A 101 -11.96 -6.38 -13.39
N GLN A 102 -10.66 -6.59 -13.50
CA GLN A 102 -9.65 -5.53 -13.68
C GLN A 102 -9.86 -4.72 -14.96
N THR A 103 -10.47 -5.33 -15.98
CA THR A 103 -10.71 -4.70 -17.29
C THR A 103 -12.05 -3.96 -17.36
N SER A 104 -12.77 -3.83 -16.25
CA SER A 104 -13.98 -3.00 -16.22
C SER A 104 -13.63 -1.54 -16.48
N THR A 105 -14.50 -0.81 -17.19
CA THR A 105 -14.27 0.61 -17.55
C THR A 105 -13.89 1.46 -16.34
N LYS A 106 -14.53 1.25 -15.19
CA LYS A 106 -14.23 1.97 -13.94
C LYS A 106 -12.81 1.68 -13.44
N SER A 107 -12.38 0.42 -13.46
CA SER A 107 -11.03 0.05 -13.00
C SER A 107 -9.95 0.56 -13.95
N VAL A 108 -10.19 0.51 -15.26
CA VAL A 108 -9.27 1.08 -16.26
C VAL A 108 -9.11 2.59 -16.07
N LEU A 109 -10.19 3.32 -15.79
CA LEU A 109 -10.10 4.76 -15.50
C LEU A 109 -9.25 5.05 -14.26
N ILE A 110 -9.35 4.24 -13.21
CA ILE A 110 -8.50 4.35 -12.02
C ILE A 110 -7.04 4.09 -12.40
N TYR A 111 -6.75 3.03 -13.17
CA TYR A 111 -5.38 2.78 -13.63
C TYR A 111 -4.81 3.92 -14.49
N LEU A 112 -5.60 4.47 -15.42
CA LEU A 112 -5.19 5.59 -16.26
C LEU A 112 -4.90 6.84 -15.42
N LEU A 113 -5.74 7.15 -14.43
CA LEU A 113 -5.51 8.26 -13.51
C LEU A 113 -4.22 8.05 -12.70
N GLY A 114 -3.99 6.83 -12.21
CA GLY A 114 -2.78 6.49 -11.48
C GLY A 114 -1.52 6.69 -12.32
N VAL A 115 -1.50 6.16 -13.55
CA VAL A 115 -0.39 6.35 -14.50
C VAL A 115 -0.20 7.82 -14.82
N PHE A 116 -1.29 8.56 -15.07
CA PHE A 116 -1.24 9.99 -15.33
C PHE A 116 -0.58 10.75 -14.18
N LEU A 117 -0.97 10.50 -12.93
CA LEU A 117 -0.38 11.15 -11.75
C LEU A 117 1.11 10.81 -11.58
N VAL A 118 1.50 9.55 -11.84
CA VAL A 118 2.91 9.14 -11.83
C VAL A 118 3.72 9.94 -12.83
N VAL A 119 3.28 9.96 -14.10
CA VAL A 119 3.97 10.67 -15.18
C VAL A 119 3.99 12.17 -14.90
N LEU A 120 2.86 12.75 -14.51
CA LEU A 120 2.74 14.18 -14.22
C LEU A 120 3.72 14.62 -13.12
N GLY A 121 3.82 13.87 -12.02
CA GLY A 121 4.73 14.24 -10.92
C GLY A 121 6.19 14.27 -11.36
N PHE A 122 6.64 13.29 -12.14
CA PHE A 122 8.00 13.29 -12.69
C PHE A 122 8.21 14.37 -13.74
N LEU A 123 7.22 14.67 -14.60
CA LEU A 123 7.32 15.77 -15.55
C LEU A 123 7.47 17.11 -14.81
N ILE A 124 6.62 17.38 -13.81
CA ILE A 124 6.71 18.59 -12.99
C ILE A 124 8.11 18.73 -12.39
N ASN A 125 8.66 17.66 -11.82
CA ASN A 125 9.99 17.66 -11.20
C ASN A 125 11.14 17.91 -12.19
N ILE A 126 11.00 17.52 -13.46
CA ILE A 126 12.01 17.80 -14.49
C ILE A 126 11.99 19.28 -14.92
N TYR A 127 10.80 19.90 -14.95
CA TYR A 127 10.61 21.25 -15.49
C TYR A 127 10.62 22.37 -14.43
N LEU A 128 10.72 22.04 -13.13
CA LEU A 128 10.79 22.96 -12.00
C LEU A 128 12.04 22.67 -11.16
#